data_AF-A0A1V5RCU6-F1
#
_entry.id   AF-A0A1V5RCU6-F1
#
_cell.length_a   1.000
_cell.length_b   1.000
_cell.length_c   1.000
_cell.angle_alpha   90.00
_cell.angle_beta   90.00
_cell.angle_gamma   90.00
#
_symmetry.space_group_name_H-M   'P 1'
#
loop_
_entity.id
_entity.type
_entity.pdbx_description
1 polymer ?
#
loop_
_entity_poly.entity_id
_entity_poly.type
_entity_poly.pdbx_seq_one_letter_code
_entity_poly.pdbx_strand_id
1 'polypeptide(L)'
;MTLYWQPVQTMERRYKYILRWADATGAALPAERITEREPYHGLLPTTMWGPGQTIVEYSEASPRAADPAAGDVRLMLQVYDAETLEKLPLSAADPALTAADGQTLLLPYAP
;
A
#
# COMPACT_ATOMS: atom_id res chain seq x y z
N MET A 1 -2.43 10.08 5.39
CA MET A 1 -3.19 8.84 5.66
C MET A 1 -2.42 8.00 6.66
N THR A 2 -3.11 7.11 7.36
CA THR A 2 -2.48 6.23 8.35
C THR A 2 -2.67 4.78 7.92
N LEU A 3 -1.57 4.05 7.80
CA LEU A 3 -1.56 2.62 7.53
C LEU A 3 -1.31 1.87 8.83
N TYR A 4 -2.14 0.88 9.09
CA TYR A 4 -1.99 -0.02 10.23
C TYR A 4 -1.54 -1.37 9.70
N TRP A 5 -0.33 -1.76 10.07
CA TRP A 5 0.24 -3.05 9.69
C TRP A 5 0.22 -3.99 10.88
N GLN A 6 -0.11 -5.25 10.63
CA GLN A 6 0.02 -6.32 11.61
C GLN A 6 0.71 -7.52 10.96
N PRO A 7 1.98 -7.79 11.29
CA PRO A 7 2.68 -8.93 10.74
C PRO A 7 2.11 -10.22 11.37
N VAL A 8 1.84 -11.21 10.54
CA VAL A 8 1.37 -12.53 10.99
C VAL A 8 2.53 -13.47 11.33
N GLN A 9 3.74 -13.14 10.89
CA GLN A 9 4.98 -13.88 11.12
C GLN A 9 6.18 -12.93 11.13
N THR A 10 7.33 -13.42 11.60
CA THR A 10 8.59 -12.71 11.44
C THR A 10 8.98 -12.64 9.96
N MET A 11 9.60 -11.53 9.56
CA MET A 11 10.03 -11.30 8.20
C MET A 11 11.55 -11.27 8.15
N GLU A 12 12.14 -12.06 7.25
CA GLU A 12 13.59 -12.09 7.04
C GLU A 12 14.06 -11.09 5.98
N ARG A 13 13.11 -10.45 5.28
CA ARG A 13 13.36 -9.50 4.19
C ARG A 13 12.80 -8.13 4.54
N ARG A 14 13.43 -7.11 3.95
CA ARG A 14 12.93 -5.74 3.97
C ARG A 14 11.91 -5.58 2.85
N TYR A 15 10.75 -5.03 3.17
CA TYR A 15 9.71 -4.75 2.19
C TYR A 15 9.48 -3.26 2.06
N LYS A 16 9.25 -2.84 0.81
CA LYS A 16 8.80 -1.50 0.44
C LYS A 16 7.35 -1.56 0.02
N TYR A 17 6.67 -0.42 0.18
CA TYR A 17 5.30 -0.27 -0.27
C TYR A 17 5.20 0.87 -1.28
N ILE A 18 4.22 0.75 -2.17
CA ILE A 18 3.84 1.77 -3.15
C ILE A 18 2.39 2.15 -2.88
N LEU A 19 2.13 3.45 -2.78
CA LEU A 19 0.79 4.03 -2.80
C LEU A 19 0.59 4.83 -4.09
N ARG A 20 -0.55 4.60 -4.74
CA ARG A 20 -0.98 5.33 -5.94
C ARG A 20 -2.48 5.58 -5.91
N TRP A 21 -2.91 6.70 -6.48
CA TRP A 21 -4.31 6.92 -6.77
C TRP A 21 -4.74 6.17 -8.02
N ALA A 22 -5.92 5.57 -7.96
CA ALA A 22 -6.61 4.96 -9.08
C ALA A 22 -8.01 5.57 -9.24
N ASP A 23 -8.56 5.49 -10.44
CA ASP A 23 -9.97 5.80 -10.67
C ASP A 23 -10.90 4.75 -10.04
N ALA A 24 -12.21 4.98 -10.14
CA ALA A 24 -13.24 4.07 -9.66
C ALA A 24 -13.16 2.64 -10.26
N THR A 25 -12.52 2.49 -11.43
CA THR A 25 -12.33 1.19 -12.11
C THR A 25 -11.10 0.43 -11.62
N GLY A 26 -10.25 1.08 -10.82
CA GLY A 26 -8.98 0.54 -10.33
C GLY A 26 -7.81 0.79 -11.28
N ALA A 27 -7.98 1.57 -12.34
CA ALA A 27 -6.90 1.97 -13.21
C ALA A 27 -6.11 3.13 -12.57
N ALA A 28 -4.78 3.03 -12.58
CA ALA A 28 -3.91 4.07 -12.01
C ALA A 28 -4.15 5.42 -12.71
N LEU A 29 -4.32 6.49 -11.93
CA LEU A 29 -4.51 7.82 -12.48
C LEU A 29 -3.20 8.32 -13.13
N PRO A 30 -3.26 8.88 -14.35
CA PRO A 30 -2.09 9.43 -15.02
C PRO A 30 -1.60 10.70 -14.31
N ALA A 31 -0.28 10.95 -14.37
CA ALA A 31 0.40 12.14 -13.81
C ALA A 31 0.36 12.33 -12.28
N GLU A 32 -0.28 11.42 -11.53
CA GLU A 32 -0.22 11.43 -10.07
C GLU A 32 1.15 10.94 -9.57
N ARG A 33 1.70 11.63 -8.56
CA ARG A 33 2.97 11.23 -7.95
C ARG A 33 2.78 9.91 -7.18
N ILE A 34 3.77 9.03 -7.27
CA ILE A 34 3.80 7.80 -6.47
C ILE A 34 4.43 8.09 -5.11
N THR A 35 3.92 7.44 -4.07
CA THR A 35 4.63 7.33 -2.79
C THR A 35 5.23 5.95 -2.72
N GLU A 36 6.55 5.87 -2.68
CA GLU A 36 7.28 4.61 -2.60
C GLU A 36 8.39 4.71 -1.56
N ARG A 37 8.30 3.89 -0.51
CA ARG A 37 9.26 3.91 0.59
C ARG A 37 9.23 2.63 1.40
N GLU A 38 10.25 2.46 2.23
CA GLU A 38 10.15 1.55 3.37
C GLU A 38 9.33 2.19 4.49
N PRO A 39 8.68 1.38 5.35
CA PRO A 39 8.04 1.89 6.55
C PRO A 39 8.98 2.74 7.40
N TYR A 40 8.48 3.83 7.99
CA TYR A 40 9.25 4.80 8.77
C TYR A 40 10.55 5.25 8.09
N HIS A 41 10.55 5.39 6.76
CA HIS A 41 11.74 5.78 6.00
C HIS A 41 12.96 4.86 6.25
N GLY A 42 12.72 3.59 6.55
CA GLY A 42 13.76 2.60 6.84
C GLY A 42 14.32 2.67 8.27
N LEU A 43 13.74 3.48 9.17
CA LEU A 43 14.10 3.50 10.60
C LEU A 43 13.48 2.32 11.36
N LEU A 44 12.35 1.79 10.86
CA LEU A 44 11.70 0.59 11.38
C LEU A 44 11.41 -0.40 10.24
N PRO A 45 12.44 -0.98 9.60
CA PRO A 45 12.30 -2.01 8.57
C PRO A 45 11.44 -3.19 9.04
N THR A 46 10.80 -3.84 8.09
CA THR A 46 9.92 -4.99 8.33
C THR A 46 10.60 -6.15 9.05
N THR A 47 11.92 -6.29 8.94
CA THR A 47 12.70 -7.32 9.66
C THR A 47 12.71 -7.13 11.19
N MET A 48 12.34 -5.95 11.68
CA MET A 48 12.21 -5.70 13.13
C MET A 48 10.79 -5.90 13.65
N TRP A 49 9.83 -6.22 12.79
CA TRP A 49 8.43 -6.34 13.20
C TRP A 49 8.16 -7.73 13.78
N GLY A 50 7.62 -7.76 14.99
CA GLY A 50 7.24 -8.98 15.69
C GLY A 50 5.78 -9.37 15.39
N PRO A 51 5.46 -10.68 15.28
CA PRO A 51 4.10 -11.16 15.00
C PRO A 51 3.06 -10.56 15.95
N GLY A 52 1.90 -10.15 15.40
CA GLY A 52 0.78 -9.59 16.15
C GLY A 52 0.93 -8.13 16.56
N GLN A 53 2.10 -7.51 16.41
CA GLN A 53 2.30 -6.09 16.72
C GLN A 53 1.50 -5.19 15.78
N THR A 54 0.90 -4.12 16.29
CA THR A 54 0.32 -3.07 15.43
C THR A 54 1.36 -2.00 15.17
N ILE A 55 1.75 -1.86 13.91
CA ILE A 55 2.70 -0.85 13.45
C ILE A 55 1.93 0.26 12.74
N VAL A 56 2.07 1.51 13.20
CA VAL A 56 1.27 2.65 12.75
C VAL A 56 2.09 3.59 11.89
N GLU A 57 1.98 3.46 10.57
CA GLU A 57 2.72 4.26 9.61
C GLU A 57 1.90 5.47 9.16
N TYR A 58 2.47 6.66 9.29
CA TYR A 58 1.90 7.88 8.70
C TYR A 58 2.48 8.06 7.30
N SER A 59 1.65 7.77 6.30
CA SER A 59 2.03 7.93 4.91
C SER A 59 1.33 9.11 4.28
N GLU A 60 2.07 9.83 3.46
CA GLU A 60 1.54 10.76 2.48
C GLU A 60 1.23 9.94 1.22
N ALA A 61 -0.02 9.91 0.78
CA ALA A 61 -0.24 9.75 -0.66
C ALA A 61 -0.17 11.13 -1.27
N SER A 62 0.42 11.22 -2.46
CA SER A 62 0.56 12.48 -3.15
C SER A 62 -0.75 13.25 -3.17
N PRO A 63 -0.72 14.56 -2.83
CA PRO A 63 -1.93 15.37 -2.79
C PRO A 63 -2.53 15.44 -4.18
N ARG A 64 -3.81 15.06 -4.28
CA ARG A 64 -4.60 15.34 -5.48
C ARG A 64 -4.86 16.84 -5.56
N ALA A 65 -4.92 17.37 -6.78
CA ALA A 65 -5.23 18.79 -7.00
C ALA A 65 -6.63 19.19 -6.52
N ALA A 66 -7.55 18.22 -6.40
CA ALA A 66 -8.89 18.40 -5.86
C ALA A 66 -9.36 17.12 -5.15
N ASP A 67 -10.05 17.29 -4.01
CA ASP A 67 -10.67 16.19 -3.28
C ASP A 67 -11.75 15.53 -4.17
N PRO A 68 -11.58 14.26 -4.55
CA PRO A 68 -12.58 13.53 -5.30
C PRO A 68 -13.82 13.28 -4.43
N ALA A 69 -14.99 13.16 -5.05
CA ALA A 69 -16.14 12.64 -4.32
C ALA A 69 -15.85 11.20 -3.86
N ALA A 70 -16.46 10.81 -2.74
CA ALA A 70 -16.35 9.44 -2.25
C ALA A 70 -16.79 8.45 -3.34
N GLY A 71 -15.94 7.48 -3.66
CA GLY A 71 -16.21 6.47 -4.69
C GLY A 71 -15.64 6.78 -6.08
N ASP A 72 -15.19 8.00 -6.36
CA ASP A 72 -14.59 8.36 -7.65
C ASP A 72 -13.16 7.83 -7.80
N VAL A 73 -12.50 7.53 -6.67
CA VAL A 73 -11.12 7.07 -6.64
C VAL A 73 -10.94 5.91 -5.67
N ARG A 74 -9.87 5.15 -5.92
CA ARG A 74 -9.34 4.12 -5.05
C ARG A 74 -7.89 4.44 -4.72
N LEU A 75 -7.42 3.91 -3.60
CA LEU A 75 -6.00 3.91 -3.25
C LEU A 75 -5.43 2.52 -3.57
N MET A 76 -4.48 2.46 -4.49
CA MET A 76 -3.70 1.26 -4.78
C MET A 76 -2.58 1.11 -3.76
N LEU A 77 -2.47 -0.06 -3.16
CA LEU A 77 -1.36 -0.47 -2.32
C LEU A 77 -0.70 -1.71 -2.93
N GLN A 78 0.61 -1.64 -3.12
CA GLN A 78 1.46 -2.76 -3.50
C GLN A 78 2.60 -2.88 -2.49
N VAL A 79 3.03 -4.11 -2.22
CA VAL A 79 4.21 -4.40 -1.39
C VAL A 79 5.19 -5.22 -2.21
N TYR A 80 6.48 -4.97 -2.04
CA TYR A 80 7.52 -5.66 -2.79
C TYR A 80 8.79 -5.81 -1.97
N ASP A 81 9.59 -6.84 -2.30
CA ASP A 81 10.88 -7.10 -1.67
C ASP A 81 11.90 -6.02 -2.08
N ALA A 82 12.50 -5.36 -1.08
CA ALA A 82 13.35 -4.20 -1.30
C ALA A 82 14.68 -4.53 -2.01
N GLU A 83 15.09 -5.80 -2.02
CA GLU A 83 16.35 -6.25 -2.62
C GLU A 83 16.12 -6.77 -4.04
N THR A 84 15.14 -7.66 -4.22
CA THR A 84 14.84 -8.30 -5.51
C THR A 84 13.93 -7.45 -6.40
N LEU A 85 13.23 -6.47 -5.82
CA LEU A 85 12.21 -5.65 -6.47
C LEU A 85 10.96 -6.42 -6.94
N GLU A 86 10.82 -7.67 -6.50
CA GLU A 86 9.67 -8.50 -6.82
C GLU A 86 8.44 -8.11 -6.00
N LYS A 87 7.32 -7.88 -6.68
CA LYS A 87 6.03 -7.60 -6.03
C LYS A 87 5.50 -8.85 -5.36
N LEU A 88 5.00 -8.69 -4.15
CA LEU A 88 4.41 -9.79 -3.39
C LEU A 88 2.98 -10.06 -3.88
N PRO A 89 2.58 -11.34 -3.97
CA PRO A 89 1.18 -11.69 -4.19
C PRO A 89 0.34 -11.40 -2.94
N LEU A 90 -0.93 -11.08 -3.16
CA LEU A 90 -1.92 -11.03 -2.09
C LEU A 90 -2.35 -12.47 -1.73
N SER A 91 -2.07 -12.88 -0.51
CA SER A 91 -2.45 -14.22 -0.01
C SER A 91 -3.83 -14.25 0.66
N ALA A 92 -4.29 -13.11 1.19
CA ALA A 92 -5.59 -12.97 1.83
C ALA A 92 -6.10 -11.54 1.67
N ALA A 93 -7.06 -11.35 0.75
CA ALA A 93 -7.77 -10.10 0.53
C ALA A 93 -9.18 -10.40 0.01
N ASP A 94 -10.10 -9.46 0.21
CA ASP A 94 -11.41 -9.52 -0.45
C ASP A 94 -11.18 -9.46 -1.98
N PRO A 95 -11.74 -10.42 -2.76
CA PRO A 95 -11.67 -10.37 -4.21
C PRO A 95 -12.18 -9.05 -4.81
N ALA A 96 -13.15 -8.39 -4.17
CA ALA A 96 -13.67 -7.10 -4.62
C ALA A 96 -12.68 -5.94 -4.43
N LEU A 97 -11.67 -6.12 -3.58
CA LEU A 97 -10.60 -5.14 -3.34
C LEU A 97 -9.28 -5.57 -3.99
N THR A 98 -9.27 -6.63 -4.80
CA THR A 98 -8.06 -7.16 -5.41
C THR A 98 -8.04 -6.83 -6.90
N ALA A 99 -6.95 -6.22 -7.39
CA ALA A 99 -6.80 -5.99 -8.82
C ALA A 99 -6.52 -7.29 -9.57
N ALA A 100 -6.71 -7.28 -10.89
CA ALA A 100 -6.52 -8.44 -11.75
C ALA A 100 -5.08 -9.01 -11.76
N ASP A 101 -4.09 -8.25 -11.30
CA ASP A 101 -2.70 -8.69 -11.19
C ASP A 101 -2.42 -9.59 -9.98
N GLY A 102 -3.37 -9.72 -9.03
CA GLY A 102 -3.22 -10.51 -7.81
C GLY A 102 -2.16 -9.98 -6.82
N GLN A 103 -1.64 -8.77 -7.04
CA GLN A 103 -0.56 -8.16 -6.26
C GLN A 103 -0.95 -6.77 -5.73
N THR A 104 -2.04 -6.19 -6.25
CA THR A 104 -2.49 -4.85 -5.89
C THR A 104 -3.78 -4.89 -5.08
N LEU A 105 -3.74 -4.25 -3.92
CA LEU A 105 -4.91 -4.00 -3.08
C LEU A 105 -5.51 -2.64 -3.43
N LEU A 106 -6.82 -2.59 -3.69
CA LEU A 106 -7.61 -1.41 -4.02
C LEU A 106 -8.46 -1.01 -2.82
N LEU A 107 -8.00 -0.02 -2.06
CA LEU A 107 -8.69 0.48 -0.88
C LEU A 107 -9.71 1.56 -1.28
N PRO A 108 -10.94 1.51 -0.74
CA PRO A 108 -11.89 2.59 -0.92
C PRO A 108 -11.36 3.88 -0.28
N TYR A 109 -11.61 5.01 -0.92
CA TYR A 109 -11.34 6.33 -0.36
C TYR A 109 -12.63 6.92 0.22
N ALA A 110 -12.57 7.31 1.49
CA ALA A 110 -13.59 8.12 2.15
C ALA A 110 -12.89 9.40 2.68
N PRO A 111 -13.32 10.59 2.26
CA PRO A 111 -12.75 11.86 2.71
C PRO A 111 -13.02 12.13 4.20
#